data_AF-A0AA88YPG4-F1
#
_entry.id   AF-A0AA88YPG4-F1
#
_cell.length_a   1.000
_cell.length_b   1.000
_cell.length_c   1.000
_cell.angle_alpha   90.00
_cell.angle_beta   90.00
_cell.angle_gamma   90.00
#
_symmetry.space_group_name_H-M   'P 1'
#
loop_
_entity.id
_entity.type
_entity.pdbx_description
1 polymer ?
#
loop_
_entity_poly.entity_id
_entity_poly.type
_entity_poly.pdbx_seq_one_letter_code
_entity_poly.pdbx_strand_id
1 'polypeptide(L)'
;MNTDFRYLTERATSREVEQILRAVMHKLFLQVGVSVSSALERETLFQHFHRMRCDKSTMTEIQEAFASESTLTNRTVNNFLQILLMELIGQILSECYQQEVKQATDVKESMSQNDRQILYYIAGYIVRSLRKNTNRIHQTDEGVLAALDKMQSDGTTELSTYASWFNQVNRGGLKRPSDTLVDLVCAMEIVVRGKVSFDNLSSTSLLVAPLKEAILESTAVKHYADQIFRGCKFDNSFQVERIAYLFLKIRGFAVVRAKRTQLHASKTNNSKPSFSLRQVQDDQRVSTLCDTFQILQELSSSAVKLAMHSPSI
;
A
#
# COMPACT_ATOMS: atom_id res chain seq x y z
N MET A 1 -31.22 -14.71 21.18
CA MET A 1 -29.91 -15.08 20.57
C MET A 1 -28.73 -14.86 21.52
N ASN A 2 -28.90 -14.83 22.86
CA ASN A 2 -27.84 -14.31 23.77
C ASN A 2 -27.55 -15.14 25.03
N THR A 3 -28.35 -16.15 25.37
CA THR A 3 -28.10 -17.05 26.52
C THR A 3 -27.30 -18.28 26.11
N ASP A 4 -27.68 -18.95 25.02
CA ASP A 4 -26.97 -20.14 24.53
C ASP A 4 -25.56 -19.82 24.04
N PHE A 5 -25.37 -18.64 23.45
CA PHE A 5 -24.06 -18.19 22.98
C PHE A 5 -23.10 -17.89 24.13
N ARG A 6 -23.61 -17.24 25.19
CA ARG A 6 -22.86 -16.93 26.42
C ARG A 6 -22.53 -18.20 27.21
N TYR A 7 -23.47 -19.14 27.27
CA TYR A 7 -23.26 -20.47 27.87
C TYR A 7 -22.19 -21.27 27.11
N LEU A 8 -22.19 -21.21 25.78
CA LEU A 8 -21.16 -21.84 24.95
C LEU A 8 -19.79 -21.15 25.09
N THR A 9 -19.71 -19.83 25.25
CA THR A 9 -18.44 -19.13 25.49
C THR A 9 -17.88 -19.38 26.88
N GLU A 10 -18.73 -19.45 27.91
CA GLU A 10 -18.34 -19.81 29.29
C GLU A 10 -17.93 -21.28 29.43
N ARG A 11 -18.45 -22.18 28.58
CA ARG A 11 -17.95 -23.57 28.47
C ARG A 11 -16.82 -23.75 27.48
N ALA A 12 -16.60 -22.83 26.54
CA ALA A 12 -15.47 -22.85 25.62
C ALA A 12 -14.10 -22.68 26.31
N THR A 13 -14.08 -22.29 27.58
CA THR A 13 -12.91 -22.37 28.47
C THR A 13 -12.64 -23.80 28.99
N SER A 14 -13.48 -24.78 28.64
CA SER A 14 -13.21 -26.21 28.86
C SER A 14 -12.02 -26.65 28.01
N ARG A 15 -11.13 -27.46 28.59
CA ARG A 15 -9.94 -28.03 27.92
C ARG A 15 -10.25 -28.71 26.59
N GLU A 16 -11.47 -29.22 26.41
CA GLU A 16 -11.91 -29.93 25.21
C GLU A 16 -12.16 -28.95 24.05
N VAL A 17 -12.82 -27.82 24.30
CA VAL A 17 -13.00 -26.77 23.28
C VAL A 17 -11.66 -26.12 22.94
N GLU A 18 -10.77 -25.97 23.91
CA GLU A 18 -9.39 -25.55 23.67
C GLU A 18 -8.62 -26.55 22.80
N GLN A 19 -8.80 -27.87 22.99
CA GLN A 19 -8.20 -28.90 22.13
C GLN A 19 -8.77 -28.89 20.72
N ILE A 20 -10.08 -28.72 20.56
CA ILE A 20 -10.74 -28.58 19.24
C ILE A 20 -10.23 -27.33 18.54
N LEU A 21 -10.18 -26.19 19.25
CA LEU A 21 -9.63 -24.94 18.73
C LEU A 21 -8.17 -25.11 18.33
N ARG A 22 -7.34 -25.79 19.14
CA ARG A 22 -5.95 -26.10 18.80
C ARG A 22 -5.86 -27.03 17.59
N ALA A 23 -6.72 -28.03 17.44
CA ALA A 23 -6.71 -28.94 16.30
C ALA A 23 -7.15 -28.22 15.01
N VAL A 24 -8.18 -27.38 15.09
CA VAL A 24 -8.66 -26.53 13.99
C VAL A 24 -7.60 -25.50 13.61
N MET A 25 -7.00 -24.82 14.59
CA MET A 25 -5.88 -23.90 14.39
C MET A 25 -4.68 -24.61 13.79
N HIS A 26 -4.31 -25.78 14.29
CA HIS A 26 -3.19 -26.55 13.75
C HIS A 26 -3.45 -26.99 12.31
N LYS A 27 -4.67 -27.44 11.97
CA LYS A 27 -5.08 -27.74 10.59
C LYS A 27 -5.04 -26.49 9.69
N LEU A 28 -5.50 -25.34 10.18
CA LEU A 28 -5.42 -24.05 9.46
C LEU A 28 -3.98 -23.56 9.26
N PHE A 29 -3.16 -23.56 10.30
CA PHE A 29 -1.79 -23.02 10.28
C PHE A 29 -0.79 -23.90 9.52
N LEU A 30 -0.90 -25.23 9.62
CA LEU A 30 -0.03 -26.14 8.86
C LEU A 30 -0.26 -26.06 7.35
N GLN A 31 -1.46 -25.70 6.92
CA GLN A 31 -1.81 -25.65 5.49
C GLN A 31 -1.60 -24.27 4.87
N VAL A 32 -1.69 -23.19 5.65
CA VAL A 32 -1.62 -21.81 5.13
C VAL A 32 -0.20 -21.23 5.18
N GLY A 33 0.70 -21.75 6.02
CA GLY A 33 2.12 -21.39 5.95
C GLY A 33 2.41 -19.90 6.19
N VAL A 34 2.11 -19.39 7.39
CA VAL A 34 2.69 -18.22 8.10
C VAL A 34 2.81 -16.85 7.36
N SER A 35 2.46 -16.71 6.08
CA SER A 35 2.40 -15.42 5.36
C SER A 35 1.07 -15.29 4.67
N VAL A 36 0.25 -14.33 5.09
CA VAL A 36 -1.03 -13.98 4.43
C VAL A 36 -0.95 -12.56 3.85
N SER A 37 0.15 -12.28 3.16
CA SER A 37 0.52 -10.92 2.73
C SER A 37 -0.09 -10.54 1.39
N SER A 38 -0.18 -11.49 0.47
CA SER A 38 -0.76 -11.29 -0.85
C SER A 38 -2.27 -11.51 -0.89
N ALA A 39 -2.93 -10.92 -1.89
CA ALA A 39 -4.35 -11.19 -2.16
C ALA A 39 -4.61 -12.67 -2.46
N LEU A 40 -3.65 -13.34 -3.11
CA LEU A 40 -3.72 -14.76 -3.44
C LEU A 40 -3.64 -15.65 -2.19
N GLU A 41 -2.76 -15.34 -1.24
CA GLU A 41 -2.67 -16.07 0.04
C GLU A 41 -3.95 -15.87 0.88
N ARG A 42 -4.50 -14.65 0.91
CA ARG A 42 -5.81 -14.39 1.55
C ARG A 42 -6.93 -15.20 0.91
N GLU A 43 -7.00 -15.22 -0.42
CA GLU A 43 -7.97 -16.04 -1.14
C GLU A 43 -7.78 -17.53 -0.86
N THR A 44 -6.53 -18.00 -0.81
CA THR A 44 -6.20 -19.40 -0.47
C THR A 44 -6.64 -19.76 0.95
N LEU A 45 -6.46 -18.83 1.91
CA LEU A 45 -6.96 -18.95 3.28
C LEU A 45 -8.49 -19.04 3.30
N PHE A 46 -9.19 -18.18 2.55
CA PHE A 46 -10.65 -18.22 2.44
C PHE A 46 -11.16 -19.50 1.78
N GLN A 47 -10.46 -20.02 0.76
CA GLN A 47 -10.80 -21.29 0.12
C GLN A 47 -10.59 -22.47 1.06
N HIS A 48 -9.50 -22.49 1.82
CA HIS A 48 -9.26 -23.51 2.84
C HIS A 48 -10.32 -23.46 3.93
N PHE A 49 -10.65 -22.27 4.42
CA PHE A 49 -11.76 -22.07 5.33
C PHE A 49 -13.08 -22.61 4.76
N HIS A 50 -13.40 -22.26 3.51
CA HIS A 50 -14.62 -22.72 2.87
C HIS A 50 -14.65 -24.25 2.74
N ARG A 51 -13.52 -24.87 2.40
CA ARG A 51 -13.38 -26.33 2.33
C ARG A 51 -13.62 -26.97 3.69
N MET A 52 -13.01 -26.46 4.77
CA MET A 52 -13.27 -26.99 6.13
C MET A 52 -14.73 -26.82 6.53
N ARG A 53 -15.35 -25.70 6.16
CA ARG A 53 -16.77 -25.42 6.46
C ARG A 53 -17.70 -26.43 5.79
N CYS A 54 -17.35 -26.83 4.57
CA CYS A 54 -18.15 -27.74 3.76
C CYS A 54 -17.75 -29.21 3.94
N ASP A 55 -16.65 -29.49 4.64
CA ASP A 55 -16.20 -30.84 4.92
C ASP A 55 -17.06 -31.49 6.00
N LYS A 56 -17.77 -32.55 5.60
CA LYS A 56 -18.67 -33.28 6.49
C LYS A 56 -17.91 -34.02 7.57
N SER A 57 -16.71 -34.54 7.31
CA SER A 57 -15.94 -35.29 8.33
C SER A 57 -15.53 -34.36 9.46
N THR A 58 -14.91 -33.22 9.12
CA THR A 58 -14.50 -32.23 10.12
C THR A 58 -15.70 -31.70 10.93
N MET A 59 -16.83 -31.42 10.27
CA MET A 59 -18.02 -30.95 10.99
C MET A 59 -18.63 -32.02 11.89
N THR A 60 -18.63 -33.28 11.47
CA THR A 60 -19.09 -34.40 12.30
C THR A 60 -18.18 -34.63 13.50
N GLU A 61 -16.85 -34.64 13.32
CA GLU A 61 -15.88 -34.77 14.41
C GLU A 61 -16.07 -33.68 15.48
N ILE A 62 -16.28 -32.43 15.04
CA ILE A 62 -16.52 -31.33 15.96
C ILE A 62 -17.90 -31.47 16.62
N GLN A 63 -18.94 -31.84 15.89
CA GLN A 63 -20.28 -32.08 16.45
C GLN A 63 -20.28 -33.19 17.50
N GLU A 64 -19.58 -34.29 17.25
CA GLU A 64 -19.43 -35.40 18.19
C GLU A 64 -18.75 -34.96 19.49
N ALA A 65 -17.78 -34.06 19.40
CA ALA A 65 -17.10 -33.48 20.56
C ALA A 65 -17.98 -32.51 21.38
N PHE A 66 -19.04 -31.95 20.79
CA PHE A 66 -20.06 -31.17 21.53
C PHE A 66 -21.25 -32.02 22.00
N ALA A 67 -21.46 -33.20 21.40
CA ALA A 67 -22.55 -34.12 21.71
C ALA A 67 -22.34 -34.87 23.03
N SER A 68 -21.09 -35.04 23.47
CA SER A 68 -20.74 -35.67 24.75
C SER A 68 -21.21 -34.89 25.98
N GLU A 69 -21.49 -33.58 25.86
CA GLU A 69 -21.74 -32.70 27.02
C GLU A 69 -22.99 -31.80 26.95
N SER A 70 -23.81 -31.84 25.89
CA SER A 70 -24.85 -30.81 25.68
C SER A 70 -26.20 -31.31 25.16
N THR A 71 -27.29 -30.68 25.64
CA THR A 71 -28.66 -30.79 25.09
C THR A 71 -28.86 -29.93 23.83
N LEU A 72 -27.77 -29.43 23.24
CA LEU A 72 -27.80 -28.48 22.14
C LEU A 72 -28.15 -29.19 20.83
N THR A 73 -28.98 -28.54 20.02
CA THR A 73 -29.29 -29.05 18.69
C THR A 73 -28.08 -28.93 17.77
N ASN A 74 -27.94 -29.86 16.81
CA ASN A 74 -26.90 -29.81 15.77
C ASN A 74 -26.85 -28.45 15.05
N ARG A 75 -28.01 -27.79 14.89
CA ARG A 75 -28.11 -26.47 14.29
C ARG A 75 -27.42 -25.38 15.13
N THR A 76 -27.56 -25.44 16.45
CA THR A 76 -26.93 -24.47 17.37
C THR A 76 -25.41 -24.63 17.37
N VAL A 77 -24.91 -25.85 17.43
CA VAL A 77 -23.47 -26.15 17.36
C VAL A 77 -22.87 -25.66 16.04
N ASN A 78 -23.53 -25.94 14.91
CA ASN A 78 -23.07 -25.48 13.60
C ASN A 78 -23.02 -23.95 13.47
N ASN A 79 -24.04 -23.24 14.00
CA ASN A 79 -24.05 -21.78 13.98
C ASN A 79 -22.93 -21.20 14.86
N PHE A 80 -22.70 -21.78 16.04
CA PHE A 80 -21.62 -21.37 16.93
C PHE A 80 -20.25 -21.55 16.28
N LEU A 81 -20.00 -22.71 15.65
CA LEU A 81 -18.75 -22.98 14.94
C LEU A 81 -18.52 -22.02 13.77
N GLN A 82 -19.57 -21.66 13.03
CA GLN A 82 -19.44 -20.69 11.95
C GLN A 82 -19.03 -19.31 12.48
N ILE A 83 -19.62 -18.86 13.58
CA ILE A 83 -19.26 -17.57 14.21
C ILE A 83 -17.82 -17.63 14.72
N LEU A 84 -17.47 -18.69 15.46
CA LEU A 84 -16.13 -18.89 16.02
C LEU A 84 -15.04 -18.90 14.93
N LEU A 85 -15.25 -19.65 13.85
CA LEU A 85 -14.28 -19.74 12.76
C LEU A 85 -14.15 -18.40 12.00
N MET A 86 -15.24 -17.68 11.80
CA MET A 86 -15.21 -16.34 11.18
C MET A 86 -14.46 -15.34 12.06
N GLU A 87 -14.69 -15.36 13.38
CA GLU A 87 -13.96 -14.53 14.33
C GLU A 87 -12.46 -14.87 14.34
N LEU A 88 -12.13 -16.16 14.31
CA LEU A 88 -10.74 -16.65 14.27
C LEU A 88 -9.99 -16.19 13.02
N ILE A 89 -10.62 -16.28 11.84
CA ILE A 89 -10.04 -15.78 10.59
C ILE A 89 -9.89 -14.25 10.64
N GLY A 90 -10.88 -13.55 11.18
CA GLY A 90 -10.81 -12.11 11.41
C GLY A 90 -9.60 -11.74 12.29
N GLN A 91 -9.36 -12.49 13.35
CA GLN A 91 -8.21 -12.30 14.24
C GLN A 91 -6.89 -12.59 13.53
N ILE A 92 -6.76 -13.72 12.84
CA ILE A 92 -5.56 -14.07 12.06
C ILE A 92 -5.23 -12.98 11.04
N LEU A 93 -6.23 -12.56 10.25
CA LEU A 93 -6.04 -11.49 9.26
C LEU A 93 -5.65 -10.17 9.91
N SER A 94 -6.25 -9.82 11.06
CA SER A 94 -5.91 -8.62 11.81
C SER A 94 -4.48 -8.66 12.36
N GLU A 95 -4.03 -9.81 12.89
CA GLU A 95 -2.68 -9.99 13.40
C GLU A 95 -1.63 -9.92 12.29
N CYS A 96 -1.85 -10.62 11.17
CA CYS A 96 -0.98 -10.54 9.99
C CYS A 96 -0.88 -9.10 9.49
N TYR A 97 -2.03 -8.41 9.39
CA TYR A 97 -2.08 -7.00 9.01
C TYR A 97 -1.27 -6.11 9.95
N GLN A 98 -1.42 -6.27 11.27
CA GLN A 98 -0.67 -5.50 12.27
C GLN A 98 0.84 -5.78 12.19
N GLN A 99 1.22 -7.03 11.95
CA GLN A 99 2.62 -7.41 11.81
C GLN A 99 3.26 -6.77 10.57
N GLU A 100 2.57 -6.74 9.43
CA GLU A 100 3.06 -6.09 8.21
C GLU A 100 3.20 -4.58 8.37
N VAL A 101 2.22 -3.93 9.01
CA VAL A 101 2.31 -2.50 9.32
C VAL A 101 3.50 -2.25 10.25
N LYS A 102 3.71 -3.08 11.27
CA LYS A 102 4.85 -2.96 12.18
C LYS A 102 6.18 -3.11 11.44
N GLN A 103 6.34 -4.13 10.60
CA GLN A 103 7.55 -4.32 9.80
C GLN A 103 7.83 -3.11 8.89
N ALA A 104 6.79 -2.55 8.25
CA ALA A 104 6.95 -1.35 7.43
C ALA A 104 7.43 -0.14 8.26
N THR A 105 6.93 0.00 9.50
CA THR A 105 7.39 1.02 10.45
C THR A 105 8.84 0.81 10.86
N ASP A 106 9.24 -0.42 11.18
CA ASP A 106 10.64 -0.75 11.54
C ASP A 106 11.60 -0.42 10.38
N VAL A 107 11.20 -0.70 9.14
CA VAL A 107 11.98 -0.34 7.94
C VAL A 107 12.00 1.19 7.74
N LYS A 108 10.90 1.90 7.97
CA LYS A 108 10.90 3.39 7.99
C LYS A 108 11.92 3.90 9.02
N GLU A 109 11.99 3.28 10.19
CA GLU A 109 12.93 3.66 11.25
C GLU A 109 14.40 3.50 10.83
N SER A 110 14.70 2.54 9.97
CA SER A 110 16.03 2.35 9.39
C SER A 110 16.43 3.41 8.34
N MET A 111 15.49 4.20 7.82
CA MET A 111 15.79 5.21 6.80
C MET A 111 16.60 6.38 7.37
N SER A 112 17.58 6.85 6.60
CA SER A 112 18.40 8.01 6.96
C SER A 112 17.56 9.28 7.12
N GLN A 113 18.03 10.21 7.95
CA GLN A 113 17.36 11.50 8.15
C GLN A 113 17.20 12.29 6.84
N ASN A 114 18.21 12.25 5.97
CA ASN A 114 18.16 12.90 4.65
C ASN A 114 17.09 12.28 3.74
N ASP A 115 16.97 10.95 3.72
CA ASP A 115 15.90 10.29 2.96
C ASP A 115 14.53 10.73 3.45
N ARG A 116 14.31 10.77 4.76
CA ARG A 116 13.04 11.22 5.35
C ARG A 116 12.73 12.68 5.01
N GLN A 117 13.72 13.57 5.02
CA GLN A 117 13.54 14.97 4.57
C GLN A 117 13.11 15.06 3.11
N ILE A 118 13.74 14.28 2.23
CA ILE A 118 13.38 14.22 0.81
C ILE A 118 11.96 13.69 0.63
N LEU A 119 11.57 12.64 1.34
CA LEU A 119 10.21 12.09 1.28
C LEU A 119 9.16 13.06 1.82
N TYR A 120 9.48 13.79 2.89
CA TYR A 120 8.64 14.88 3.40
C TYR A 120 8.43 15.97 2.33
N TYR A 121 9.49 16.37 1.62
CA TYR A 121 9.40 17.31 0.51
C TYR A 121 8.51 16.77 -0.62
N ILE A 122 8.67 15.50 -0.99
CA ILE A 122 7.88 14.83 -2.03
C ILE A 122 6.40 14.80 -1.63
N ALA A 123 6.08 14.45 -0.39
CA ALA A 123 4.71 14.48 0.13
C ALA A 123 4.07 15.87 -0.02
N GLY A 124 4.79 16.94 0.37
CA GLY A 124 4.31 18.32 0.19
C GLY A 124 4.09 18.72 -1.28
N TYR A 125 4.91 18.21 -2.19
CA TYR A 125 4.73 18.40 -3.62
C TYR A 125 3.53 17.65 -4.18
N ILE A 126 3.26 16.42 -3.71
CA ILE A 126 2.09 15.63 -4.10
C ILE A 126 0.80 16.39 -3.76
N VAL A 127 0.67 16.87 -2.52
CA VAL A 127 -0.50 17.66 -2.09
C VAL A 127 -0.72 18.89 -2.98
N ARG A 128 0.36 19.66 -3.22
CA ARG A 128 0.31 20.84 -4.10
C ARG A 128 -0.20 20.46 -5.49
N SER A 129 0.33 19.37 -6.05
CA SER A 129 0.01 18.93 -7.41
C SER A 129 -1.44 18.46 -7.53
N LEU A 130 -1.91 17.70 -6.55
CA LEU A 130 -3.30 17.25 -6.51
C LEU A 130 -4.26 18.44 -6.39
N ARG A 131 -4.02 19.36 -5.44
CA ARG A 131 -4.86 20.55 -5.25
C ARG A 131 -4.90 21.45 -6.48
N LYS A 132 -3.77 21.65 -7.15
CA LYS A 132 -3.71 22.43 -8.41
C LYS A 132 -4.55 21.79 -9.53
N ASN A 133 -4.51 20.47 -9.64
CA ASN A 133 -5.27 19.75 -10.67
C ASN A 133 -6.77 19.72 -10.34
N THR A 134 -7.13 19.56 -9.06
CA THR A 134 -8.52 19.58 -8.61
C THR A 134 -9.17 20.95 -8.83
N ASN A 135 -8.48 22.05 -8.52
CA ASN A 135 -9.00 23.42 -8.76
C ASN A 135 -9.18 23.78 -10.24
N ARG A 136 -8.51 23.08 -11.15
CA ARG A 136 -8.65 23.30 -12.61
C ARG A 136 -9.88 22.61 -13.19
N ILE A 137 -10.39 21.60 -12.52
CA ILE A 137 -11.59 20.87 -12.94
C ILE A 137 -12.75 21.59 -12.25
N HIS A 138 -13.56 22.32 -13.01
CA HIS A 138 -14.67 23.15 -12.52
C HIS A 138 -15.81 22.37 -11.83
N GLN A 139 -15.68 21.05 -11.68
CA GLN A 139 -16.51 20.20 -10.85
C GLN A 139 -15.66 19.70 -9.69
N THR A 140 -15.59 20.51 -8.64
CA THR A 140 -14.79 20.18 -7.47
C THR A 140 -15.64 19.33 -6.53
N ASP A 141 -15.37 18.03 -6.49
CA ASP A 141 -15.96 17.13 -5.51
C ASP A 141 -15.50 17.56 -4.11
N GLU A 142 -16.45 17.99 -3.27
CA GLU A 142 -16.21 18.42 -1.88
C GLU A 142 -15.48 17.34 -1.08
N GLY A 143 -15.73 16.06 -1.38
CA GLY A 143 -15.04 14.95 -0.74
C GLY A 143 -13.54 14.97 -1.03
N VAL A 144 -13.15 15.23 -2.28
CA VAL A 144 -11.74 15.29 -2.69
C VAL A 144 -11.03 16.47 -2.02
N LEU A 145 -11.69 17.62 -1.88
CA LEU A 145 -11.12 18.76 -1.16
C LEU A 145 -10.92 18.44 0.33
N ALA A 146 -11.90 17.83 0.98
CA ALA A 146 -11.80 17.44 2.38
C ALA A 146 -10.64 16.44 2.60
N ALA A 147 -10.44 15.49 1.68
CA ALA A 147 -9.29 14.59 1.74
C ALA A 147 -7.95 15.31 1.54
N LEU A 148 -7.88 16.28 0.62
CA LEU A 148 -6.66 17.08 0.40
C LEU A 148 -6.31 17.98 1.59
N ASP A 149 -7.30 18.42 2.34
CA ASP A 149 -7.09 19.19 3.56
C ASP A 149 -6.61 18.27 4.70
N LYS A 150 -7.11 17.02 4.83
CA LYS A 150 -6.54 16.01 5.75
C LYS A 150 -5.09 15.61 5.44
N MET A 151 -4.69 15.71 4.17
CA MET A 151 -3.32 15.50 3.73
C MET A 151 -2.38 16.66 4.11
N GLN A 152 -2.94 17.79 4.55
CA GLN A 152 -2.17 18.94 5.03
C GLN A 152 -2.09 18.89 6.55
N SER A 153 -0.94 19.29 7.09
CA SER A 153 -0.78 19.42 8.53
C SER A 153 -1.23 20.80 9.00
N ASP A 154 -2.04 20.83 10.06
CA ASP A 154 -2.36 22.03 10.83
C ASP A 154 -1.32 22.34 11.93
N GLY A 155 -0.25 21.53 12.07
CA GLY A 155 0.83 21.77 13.05
C GLY A 155 1.26 20.54 13.88
N THR A 156 1.47 19.38 13.25
CA THR A 156 1.82 18.10 13.92
C THR A 156 3.31 17.93 14.28
N THR A 157 3.62 16.93 15.10
CA THR A 157 4.92 16.68 15.78
C THR A 157 6.14 16.43 14.87
N GLU A 158 6.01 15.69 13.75
CA GLU A 158 7.14 15.52 12.81
C GLU A 158 7.51 16.83 12.10
N LEU A 159 6.63 17.86 12.06
CA LEU A 159 7.02 19.19 11.58
C LEU A 159 8.22 19.71 12.34
N SER A 160 8.33 19.48 13.65
CA SER A 160 9.36 20.15 14.44
C SER A 160 10.79 19.81 13.96
N THR A 161 11.02 18.55 13.58
CA THR A 161 12.33 18.05 13.15
C THR A 161 12.72 18.55 11.75
N TYR A 162 11.78 18.67 10.83
CA TYR A 162 12.06 18.99 9.42
C TYR A 162 11.60 20.38 8.98
N ALA A 163 10.83 21.11 9.79
CA ALA A 163 10.26 22.41 9.43
C ALA A 163 11.33 23.44 9.09
N SER A 164 12.44 23.48 9.84
CA SER A 164 13.54 24.43 9.56
C SER A 164 14.10 24.23 8.15
N TRP A 165 14.50 22.99 7.83
CA TRP A 165 14.99 22.63 6.50
C TRP A 165 13.93 22.85 5.42
N PHE A 166 12.69 22.41 5.66
CA PHE A 166 11.59 22.55 4.72
C PHE A 166 11.30 24.03 4.41
N ASN A 167 11.29 24.90 5.42
CA ASN A 167 11.07 26.34 5.22
C ASN A 167 12.23 26.99 4.45
N GLN A 168 13.47 26.51 4.59
CA GLN A 168 14.60 26.99 3.80
C GLN A 168 14.48 26.63 2.32
N VAL A 169 14.05 25.40 2.01
CA VAL A 169 13.92 24.94 0.62
C VAL A 169 12.61 25.35 -0.04
N ASN A 170 11.56 25.59 0.75
CA ASN A 170 10.24 25.96 0.25
C ASN A 170 10.17 27.43 -0.13
N ARG A 171 10.20 27.71 -1.44
CA ARG A 171 10.05 29.06 -2.01
C ARG A 171 8.57 29.52 -2.10
N GLY A 172 7.75 29.15 -1.11
CA GLY A 172 6.33 29.51 -1.02
C GLY A 172 5.35 28.66 -1.85
N GLY A 173 5.84 27.63 -2.55
CA GLY A 173 5.01 26.82 -3.44
C GLY A 173 4.51 25.50 -2.85
N LEU A 174 5.20 24.93 -1.86
CA LEU A 174 4.90 23.60 -1.32
C LEU A 174 3.91 23.69 -0.17
N LYS A 175 3.09 22.66 -0.04
CA LYS A 175 2.18 22.47 1.10
C LYS A 175 2.89 21.64 2.16
N ARG A 176 2.56 21.89 3.44
CA ARG A 176 3.06 21.08 4.55
C ARG A 176 2.22 19.80 4.61
N PRO A 177 2.82 18.62 4.38
CA PRO A 177 2.08 17.36 4.46
C PRO A 177 1.75 17.00 5.91
N SER A 178 0.69 16.23 6.13
CA SER A 178 0.43 15.54 7.41
C SER A 178 1.37 14.35 7.61
N ASP A 179 1.62 13.99 8.87
CA ASP A 179 2.50 12.87 9.24
C ASP A 179 2.06 11.57 8.56
N THR A 180 0.74 11.30 8.51
CA THR A 180 0.16 10.13 7.82
C THR A 180 0.46 10.11 6.31
N LEU A 181 0.49 11.27 5.65
CA LEU A 181 0.88 11.32 4.23
C LEU A 181 2.37 11.06 4.05
N VAL A 182 3.20 11.53 4.97
CA VAL A 182 4.63 11.23 4.97
C VAL A 182 4.83 9.71 5.14
N ASP A 183 4.09 9.08 6.05
CA ASP A 183 4.10 7.63 6.26
C ASP A 183 3.67 6.87 5.00
N LEU A 184 2.61 7.31 4.33
CA LEU A 184 2.18 6.76 3.05
C LEU A 184 3.30 6.81 2.01
N VAL A 185 3.97 7.97 1.87
CA VAL A 185 5.07 8.15 0.91
C VAL A 185 6.30 7.32 1.30
N CYS A 186 6.59 7.15 2.58
CA CYS A 186 7.64 6.25 3.07
C CYS A 186 7.32 4.79 2.71
N ALA A 187 6.09 4.34 2.93
CA ALA A 187 5.65 2.99 2.56
C ALA A 187 5.80 2.73 1.06
N MET A 188 5.45 3.70 0.21
CA MET A 188 5.66 3.61 -1.23
C MET A 188 7.15 3.50 -1.60
N GLU A 189 8.03 4.28 -0.95
CA GLU A 189 9.48 4.21 -1.19
C GLU A 189 10.07 2.87 -0.77
N ILE A 190 9.63 2.29 0.35
CA ILE A 190 10.06 0.96 0.80
C ILE A 190 9.73 -0.10 -0.27
N VAL A 191 8.51 -0.05 -0.83
CA VAL A 191 8.11 -0.96 -1.92
C VAL A 191 9.02 -0.78 -3.13
N VAL A 192 9.29 0.46 -3.55
CA VAL A 192 10.17 0.72 -4.70
C VAL A 192 11.59 0.23 -4.45
N ARG A 193 12.17 0.49 -3.27
CA ARG A 193 13.52 0.00 -2.90
C ARG A 193 13.59 -1.52 -2.88
N GLY A 194 12.50 -2.20 -2.49
CA GLY A 194 12.42 -3.67 -2.53
C GLY A 194 12.32 -4.27 -3.94
N LYS A 195 11.89 -3.48 -4.93
CA LYS A 195 11.69 -3.96 -6.32
C LYS A 195 12.75 -3.48 -7.30
N VAL A 196 13.44 -2.37 -6.99
CA VAL A 196 14.39 -1.71 -7.91
C VAL A 196 15.79 -1.71 -7.31
N SER A 197 16.73 -2.37 -8.00
CA SER A 197 18.15 -2.20 -7.74
C SER A 197 18.66 -0.97 -8.48
N PHE A 198 18.95 0.11 -7.75
CA PHE A 198 19.42 1.36 -8.37
C PHE A 198 20.85 1.28 -8.92
N ASP A 199 21.65 0.31 -8.47
CA ASP A 199 22.98 0.04 -9.02
C ASP A 199 22.89 -0.63 -10.38
N ASN A 200 21.96 -1.58 -10.53
CA ASN A 200 21.75 -2.40 -11.73
C ASN A 200 20.36 -2.15 -12.34
N LEU A 201 20.12 -0.93 -12.83
CA LEU A 201 18.86 -0.59 -13.49
C LEU A 201 18.72 -1.32 -14.82
N SER A 202 17.71 -2.18 -14.93
CA SER A 202 17.26 -2.75 -16.20
C SER A 202 16.12 -1.91 -16.79
N SER A 203 15.89 -2.02 -18.10
CA SER A 203 14.74 -1.39 -18.78
C SER A 203 13.39 -1.82 -18.22
N THR A 204 13.31 -3.02 -17.64
CA THR A 204 12.08 -3.57 -17.05
C THR A 204 11.86 -3.15 -15.59
N SER A 205 12.95 -2.86 -14.85
CA SER A 205 12.88 -2.51 -13.42
C SER A 205 12.17 -1.19 -13.12
N LEU A 206 12.09 -0.28 -14.09
CA LEU A 206 11.49 1.06 -13.94
C LEU A 206 10.11 1.18 -14.59
N LEU A 207 9.51 0.07 -15.03
CA LEU A 207 8.18 0.11 -15.61
C LEU A 207 7.16 0.57 -14.56
N VAL A 208 6.41 1.62 -14.91
CA VAL A 208 5.44 2.26 -13.99
C VAL A 208 4.35 1.28 -13.57
N ALA A 209 3.85 0.46 -14.49
CA ALA A 209 2.72 -0.43 -14.21
C ALA A 209 3.04 -1.48 -13.12
N PRO A 210 4.11 -2.30 -13.22
CA PRO A 210 4.47 -3.26 -12.17
C PRO A 210 4.78 -2.61 -10.82
N LEU A 211 5.45 -1.44 -10.81
CA LEU A 211 5.75 -0.73 -9.57
C LEU A 211 4.50 -0.16 -8.93
N LYS A 212 3.58 0.37 -9.74
CA LYS A 212 2.29 0.89 -9.28
C LYS A 212 1.45 -0.23 -8.68
N GLU A 213 1.37 -1.38 -9.34
CA GLU A 213 0.68 -2.57 -8.83
C GLU A 213 1.26 -3.01 -7.49
N ALA A 214 2.58 -3.17 -7.39
CA ALA A 214 3.23 -3.52 -6.12
C ALA A 214 2.96 -2.49 -4.99
N ILE A 215 2.93 -1.20 -5.30
CA ILE A 215 2.56 -0.15 -4.35
C ILE A 215 1.10 -0.31 -3.90
N LEU A 216 0.18 -0.52 -4.84
CA LEU A 216 -1.25 -0.64 -4.57
C LEU A 216 -1.60 -1.95 -3.85
N GLU A 217 -0.78 -2.99 -3.96
CA GLU A 217 -0.95 -4.24 -3.23
C GLU A 217 -0.47 -4.16 -1.78
N SER A 218 0.50 -3.27 -1.50
CA SER A 218 1.13 -3.13 -0.19
C SER A 218 0.12 -2.79 0.93
N THR A 219 0.14 -3.62 1.97
CA THR A 219 -0.70 -3.45 3.17
C THR A 219 -0.41 -2.15 3.92
N ALA A 220 0.85 -1.76 4.05
CA ALA A 220 1.22 -0.49 4.69
C ALA A 220 0.71 0.72 3.89
N VAL A 221 0.77 0.67 2.56
CA VAL A 221 0.23 1.73 1.70
C VAL A 221 -1.30 1.84 1.88
N LYS A 222 -2.01 0.71 1.86
CA LYS A 222 -3.46 0.67 2.12
C LYS A 222 -3.80 1.21 3.51
N HIS A 223 -3.03 0.83 4.53
CA HIS A 223 -3.23 1.31 5.90
C HIS A 223 -3.22 2.83 6.00
N TYR A 224 -2.15 3.47 5.51
CA TYR A 224 -2.01 4.92 5.60
C TYR A 224 -2.98 5.64 4.68
N ALA A 225 -3.30 5.07 3.51
CA ALA A 225 -4.35 5.57 2.65
C ALA A 225 -5.72 5.57 3.35
N ASP A 226 -6.10 4.46 3.98
CA ASP A 226 -7.36 4.33 4.71
C ASP A 226 -7.45 5.32 5.87
N GLN A 227 -6.34 5.65 6.54
CA GLN A 227 -6.33 6.70 7.55
C GLN A 227 -6.60 8.09 6.96
N ILE A 228 -5.94 8.44 5.85
CA ILE A 228 -6.12 9.74 5.17
C ILE A 228 -7.56 9.89 4.67
N PHE A 229 -8.09 8.84 4.05
CA PHE A 229 -9.39 8.86 3.40
C PHE A 229 -10.55 8.42 4.29
N ARG A 230 -10.30 8.10 5.57
CA ARG A 230 -11.34 7.67 6.52
C ARG A 230 -12.50 8.65 6.56
N GLY A 231 -13.71 8.16 6.29
CA GLY A 231 -14.94 8.94 6.32
C GLY A 231 -15.20 9.81 5.08
N CYS A 232 -14.39 9.67 4.02
CA CYS A 232 -14.66 10.29 2.73
C CYS A 232 -15.68 9.47 1.93
N LYS A 233 -16.61 10.12 1.23
CA LYS A 233 -17.70 9.47 0.47
C LYS A 233 -17.37 9.30 -1.02
N PHE A 234 -16.13 8.93 -1.35
CA PHE A 234 -15.70 8.71 -2.73
C PHE A 234 -14.82 7.46 -2.84
N ASP A 235 -14.52 7.03 -4.07
CA ASP A 235 -13.63 5.90 -4.31
C ASP A 235 -12.17 6.25 -3.95
N ASN A 236 -11.73 5.76 -2.80
CA ASN A 236 -10.37 5.94 -2.30
C ASN A 236 -9.34 5.31 -3.23
N SER A 237 -9.68 4.22 -3.90
CA SER A 237 -8.75 3.45 -4.75
C SER A 237 -8.18 4.32 -5.87
N PHE A 238 -9.05 5.10 -6.53
CA PHE A 238 -8.66 6.04 -7.57
C PHE A 238 -7.70 7.14 -7.05
N GLN A 239 -7.94 7.67 -5.85
CA GLN A 239 -7.05 8.71 -5.29
C GLN A 239 -5.69 8.13 -4.87
N VAL A 240 -5.67 6.94 -4.28
CA VAL A 240 -4.42 6.24 -3.94
C VAL A 240 -3.61 5.94 -5.20
N GLU A 241 -4.26 5.46 -6.26
CA GLU A 241 -3.62 5.24 -7.55
C GLU A 241 -3.00 6.53 -8.12
N ARG A 242 -3.73 7.64 -8.03
CA ARG A 242 -3.25 8.94 -8.47
C ARG A 242 -2.05 9.44 -7.65
N ILE A 243 -2.04 9.21 -6.35
CA ILE A 243 -0.90 9.51 -5.46
C ILE A 243 0.30 8.63 -5.86
N ALA A 244 0.11 7.32 -5.99
CA ALA A 244 1.15 6.37 -6.36
C ALA A 244 1.77 6.73 -7.72
N TYR A 245 0.94 7.09 -8.70
CA TYR A 245 1.41 7.55 -10.01
C TYR A 245 2.27 8.82 -9.91
N LEU A 246 1.83 9.83 -9.14
CA LEU A 246 2.61 11.05 -8.93
C LEU A 246 3.95 10.75 -8.24
N PHE A 247 3.93 9.92 -7.21
CA PHE A 247 5.13 9.47 -6.51
C PHE A 247 6.13 8.79 -7.47
N LEU A 248 5.67 7.80 -8.24
CA LEU A 248 6.49 7.08 -9.21
C LEU A 248 7.03 8.01 -10.31
N LYS A 249 6.24 8.98 -10.76
CA LYS A 249 6.68 9.99 -11.72
C LYS A 249 7.84 10.83 -11.16
N ILE A 250 7.72 11.31 -9.92
CA ILE A 250 8.77 12.10 -9.26
C ILE A 250 10.04 11.26 -9.08
N ARG A 251 9.91 10.01 -8.60
CA ARG A 251 11.06 9.12 -8.43
C ARG A 251 11.70 8.73 -9.75
N GLY A 252 10.92 8.41 -10.78
CA GLY A 252 11.41 8.12 -12.12
C GLY A 252 12.29 9.24 -12.68
N PHE A 253 11.82 10.49 -12.61
CA PHE A 253 12.64 11.64 -13.01
C PHE A 253 13.91 11.81 -12.18
N ALA A 254 13.84 11.60 -10.86
CA ALA A 254 15.02 11.67 -10.00
C ALA A 254 16.07 10.62 -10.37
N VAL A 255 15.64 9.38 -10.63
CA VAL A 255 16.52 8.27 -11.02
C VAL A 255 17.17 8.53 -12.37
N VAL A 256 16.38 8.91 -13.38
CA VAL A 256 16.89 9.24 -14.71
C VAL A 256 17.91 10.37 -14.63
N ARG A 257 17.63 11.40 -13.85
CA ARG A 257 18.57 12.52 -13.64
C ARG A 257 19.86 12.07 -12.97
N ALA A 258 19.77 11.27 -11.91
CA ALA A 258 20.95 10.76 -11.20
C ALA A 258 21.83 9.90 -12.12
N LYS A 259 21.24 8.99 -12.90
CA LYS A 259 21.98 8.17 -13.86
C LYS A 259 22.61 8.99 -14.98
N ARG A 260 21.91 9.99 -15.50
CA ARG A 260 22.48 10.94 -16.46
C ARG A 260 23.72 11.62 -15.89
N THR A 261 23.68 12.11 -14.65
CA THR A 261 24.84 12.72 -14.00
C THR A 261 26.01 11.73 -13.84
N GLN A 262 25.74 10.49 -13.45
CA GLN A 262 26.77 9.43 -13.35
C GLN A 262 27.44 9.15 -14.70
N LEU A 263 26.66 9.05 -15.78
CA LEU A 263 27.17 8.82 -17.13
C LEU A 263 28.00 9.99 -17.67
N HIS A 264 27.66 11.23 -17.31
CA HIS A 264 28.48 12.38 -17.68
C HIS A 264 29.81 12.39 -16.90
N ALA A 265 29.78 12.08 -15.61
CA ALA A 265 30.98 12.02 -14.78
C ALA A 265 31.96 10.91 -15.22
N SER A 266 31.45 9.76 -15.66
CA SER A 266 32.29 8.66 -16.16
C SER A 266 32.92 8.98 -17.53
N LYS A 267 32.23 9.77 -18.38
CA LYS A 267 32.79 10.25 -19.64
C LYS A 267 33.92 11.27 -19.41
N THR A 268 33.76 12.20 -18.48
CA THR A 268 34.77 13.24 -18.21
C THR A 268 36.06 12.71 -17.57
N ASN A 269 36.00 11.60 -16.82
CA ASN A 269 37.19 11.00 -16.22
C ASN A 269 38.02 10.14 -17.20
N ASN A 270 37.49 9.82 -18.39
CA ASN A 270 38.19 9.07 -19.45
C ASN A 270 38.61 9.92 -20.65
N SER A 271 38.30 11.22 -20.65
CA SER A 271 38.76 12.16 -21.68
C SER A 271 39.76 13.14 -21.09
N LYS A 272 40.99 13.18 -21.63
CA LYS A 272 41.93 14.30 -21.44
C LYS A 272 41.19 15.64 -21.59
N PRO A 273 41.52 16.68 -20.82
CA PRO A 273 40.76 17.91 -20.79
C PRO A 273 40.98 18.68 -22.09
N SER A 274 40.07 18.55 -23.06
CA SER A 274 39.93 19.54 -24.12
C SER A 274 38.76 20.47 -23.78
N PHE A 275 39.14 21.67 -23.37
CA PHE A 275 38.25 22.83 -23.29
C PHE A 275 37.67 23.10 -24.69
N SER A 276 36.38 22.87 -24.90
CA SER A 276 35.62 23.63 -25.91
C SER A 276 34.15 23.72 -25.56
N LEU A 277 33.63 24.94 -25.65
CA LEU A 277 32.21 25.22 -25.72
C LEU A 277 31.64 24.57 -26.99
N ARG A 278 30.47 23.93 -26.85
CA ARG A 278 29.63 23.26 -27.89
C ARG A 278 29.93 21.77 -28.09
N GLN A 279 29.17 20.93 -27.38
CA GLN A 279 28.72 19.65 -27.92
C GLN A 279 27.21 19.50 -27.66
N VAL A 280 26.48 20.23 -28.49
CA VAL A 280 25.17 19.82 -29.00
C VAL A 280 25.44 18.65 -29.95
N GLN A 281 24.57 17.62 -29.94
CA GLN A 281 24.65 16.33 -30.65
C GLN A 281 25.17 15.16 -29.80
N ASP A 282 24.24 14.50 -29.11
CA ASP A 282 24.20 13.03 -28.97
C ASP A 282 22.83 12.63 -28.41
N ASP A 283 21.79 12.83 -29.23
CA ASP A 283 20.37 12.69 -28.88
C ASP A 283 19.78 11.28 -29.17
N GLN A 284 20.46 10.36 -29.87
CA GLN A 284 19.76 9.19 -30.43
C GLN A 284 19.59 7.96 -29.52
N ARG A 285 20.27 7.87 -28.37
CA ARG A 285 20.06 6.76 -27.40
C ARG A 285 19.43 7.19 -26.08
N VAL A 286 19.36 8.51 -25.85
CA VAL A 286 18.75 9.13 -24.67
C VAL A 286 17.29 9.49 -24.98
N SER A 287 16.94 9.71 -26.25
CA SER A 287 15.55 9.86 -26.66
C SER A 287 14.74 8.63 -26.30
N THR A 288 15.20 7.39 -26.55
CA THR A 288 14.36 6.19 -26.32
C THR A 288 13.84 5.99 -24.89
N LEU A 289 14.57 6.41 -23.84
CA LEU A 289 14.10 6.34 -22.44
C LEU A 289 13.20 7.51 -22.03
N CYS A 290 13.48 8.72 -22.51
CA CYS A 290 12.58 9.87 -22.34
C CYS A 290 11.31 9.71 -23.18
N ASP A 291 11.44 9.21 -24.40
CA ASP A 291 10.39 8.92 -25.35
C ASP A 291 9.51 7.77 -24.85
N THR A 292 10.04 6.72 -24.22
CA THR A 292 9.17 5.71 -23.57
C THR A 292 8.36 6.30 -22.42
N PHE A 293 8.95 7.17 -21.59
CA PHE A 293 8.18 7.85 -20.53
C PHE A 293 7.19 8.89 -21.09
N GLN A 294 7.50 9.53 -22.22
CA GLN A 294 6.65 10.51 -22.89
C GLN A 294 5.52 9.84 -23.68
N ILE A 295 5.78 8.71 -24.35
CA ILE A 295 4.79 7.82 -24.97
C ILE A 295 3.83 7.28 -23.89
N LEU A 296 4.33 6.87 -22.72
CA LEU A 296 3.47 6.48 -21.59
C LEU A 296 2.63 7.67 -21.05
N GLN A 297 3.15 8.90 -21.13
CA GLN A 297 2.41 10.12 -20.77
C GLN A 297 1.32 10.46 -21.80
N GLU A 298 1.55 10.22 -23.09
CA GLU A 298 0.57 10.42 -24.16
C GLU A 298 -0.52 9.34 -24.17
N LEU A 299 -0.14 8.09 -23.89
CA LEU A 299 -1.08 6.96 -23.77
C LEU A 299 -1.97 7.10 -22.53
N SER A 300 -1.45 7.55 -21.39
CA SER A 300 -2.25 7.80 -20.19
C SER A 300 -3.17 9.02 -20.33
N SER A 301 -2.70 10.09 -21.00
CA SER A 301 -3.55 11.25 -21.31
C SER A 301 -4.67 10.90 -22.29
N SER A 302 -4.45 9.94 -23.20
CA SER A 302 -5.47 9.44 -24.13
C SER A 302 -6.45 8.47 -23.45
N ALA A 303 -5.98 7.62 -22.52
CA ALA A 303 -6.83 6.74 -21.73
C ALA A 303 -7.78 7.51 -20.80
N VAL A 304 -7.31 8.60 -20.18
CA VAL A 304 -8.16 9.49 -19.36
C VAL A 304 -9.19 10.23 -20.21
N LYS A 305 -8.84 10.62 -21.44
CA LYS A 305 -9.81 11.21 -22.39
C LYS A 305 -10.87 10.20 -22.84
N LEU A 306 -10.50 8.94 -23.05
CA LEU A 306 -11.42 7.86 -23.43
C LEU A 306 -12.37 7.48 -22.28
N ALA A 307 -11.87 7.42 -21.04
CA ALA A 307 -12.70 7.13 -19.86
C ALA A 307 -13.73 8.24 -19.56
N MET A 308 -13.49 9.48 -20.00
CA MET A 308 -14.40 10.61 -19.84
C MET A 308 -15.42 10.77 -20.98
N HIS A 309 -15.40 9.90 -22.00
CA HIS A 309 -16.34 9.94 -23.14
C HIS A 309 -17.17 8.66 -23.29
N SER A 310 -17.13 7.76 -22.30
CA SER A 310 -18.11 6.66 -22.25
C SER A 310 -19.49 7.24 -21.92
N PRO A 311 -20.48 7.18 -22.82
CA PRO A 311 -21.84 7.58 -22.49
C PRO A 311 -22.37 6.62 -21.42
N SER A 312 -22.98 7.19 -20.38
CA SER A 312 -23.66 6.42 -19.33
C SER A 312 -24.72 5.53 -19.97
N ILE A 313 -24.51 4.21 -19.90
CA ILE A 313 -25.54 3.20 -20.13
C ILE A 313 -26.23 2.94 -18.80
#